data_AF-A0A346N3C7-F1
#
_entry.id   AF-A0A346N3C7-F1
#
_cell.length_a   1.000
_cell.length_b   1.000
_cell.length_c   1.000
_cell.angle_alpha   90.00
_cell.angle_beta   90.00
_cell.angle_gamma   90.00
#
_symmetry.space_group_name_H-M   'P 1'
#
loop_
_entity.id
_entity.type
_entity.pdbx_description
1 polymer ?
#
loop_
_entity_poly.entity_id
_entity_poly.type
_entity_poly.pdbx_seq_one_letter_code
_entity_poly.pdbx_strand_id
1 'polypeptide(L)'
;MTKTTLAALLLLALTACASRGAPPDLRGAGVRSEKEIIITLSQVEATPEQRAAVLAAFDKALPELKGLQAERGALQAQLRGLSPKQPEYLERSAAVAKQWGGLHEREVQAYARFESAVAAALSDGQWARWREFSSEMSFAERGASGEGGGMRRRQ
;
A
#
# COMPACT_ATOMS: atom_id res chain seq x y z
N MET A 1 -45.60 13.64 27.49
CA MET A 1 -45.03 13.69 26.13
C MET A 1 -43.88 14.68 26.14
N THR A 2 -42.62 14.22 26.03
CA THR A 2 -41.40 15.00 25.66
C THR A 2 -40.14 14.19 26.00
N LYS A 3 -39.84 13.11 25.27
CA LYS A 3 -38.57 12.36 25.40
C LYS A 3 -38.02 11.85 24.06
N THR A 4 -38.32 12.53 22.96
CA THR A 4 -37.96 12.09 21.59
C THR A 4 -37.18 13.15 20.81
N THR A 5 -36.37 13.97 21.48
CA THR A 5 -35.57 15.03 20.82
C THR A 5 -34.08 15.00 21.15
N LEU A 6 -33.59 13.99 21.88
CA LEU A 6 -32.17 13.89 22.25
C LEU A 6 -31.39 12.81 21.47
N ALA A 7 -32.07 11.87 20.80
CA ALA A 7 -31.40 10.79 20.07
C ALA A 7 -30.88 11.19 18.68
N ALA A 8 -31.37 12.27 18.08
CA ALA A 8 -31.00 12.68 16.73
C ALA A 8 -29.70 13.53 16.66
N LEU A 9 -29.24 14.08 17.78
CA LEU A 9 -28.05 14.94 17.84
C LEU A 9 -26.74 14.19 18.16
N LEU A 10 -26.80 12.93 18.59
CA LEU A 10 -25.61 12.13 18.87
C LEU A 10 -25.04 11.40 17.64
N LEU A 11 -25.80 11.32 16.54
CA LEU A 11 -25.38 10.60 15.32
C LEU A 11 -24.57 11.47 14.33
N LEU A 12 -24.43 12.77 14.58
CA LEU A 12 -23.69 13.70 13.71
C LEU A 12 -22.23 13.96 14.15
N ALA A 13 -21.77 13.35 15.25
CA ALA A 13 -20.41 13.56 15.77
C ALA A 13 -19.40 12.45 15.40
N LEU A 14 -19.82 11.37 14.73
CA LEU A 14 -18.94 10.24 14.40
C LEU A 14 -18.33 10.27 12.99
N THR A 15 -18.74 11.20 12.13
CA THR A 15 -18.20 11.32 10.75
C THR A 15 -17.04 12.29 10.61
N ALA A 16 -16.63 13.01 11.67
CA ALA A 16 -15.58 14.02 11.59
C ALA A 16 -14.16 13.55 12.00
N CYS A 17 -13.97 12.27 12.34
CA CYS A 17 -12.65 11.73 12.70
C CYS A 17 -12.13 10.61 11.78
N ALA A 18 -12.86 10.25 10.72
CA ALA A 18 -12.49 9.13 9.84
C ALA A 18 -11.49 9.49 8.71
N SER A 19 -10.98 10.73 8.65
CA SER A 19 -9.97 11.13 7.64
C SER A 19 -8.52 11.04 8.13
N ARG A 20 -8.27 10.61 9.38
CA ARG A 20 -6.91 10.41 9.88
C ARG A 20 -6.36 9.04 9.46
N GLY A 21 -5.89 8.99 8.22
CA GLY A 21 -4.97 7.96 7.73
C GLY A 21 -5.59 6.58 7.63
N ALA A 22 -6.40 6.35 6.59
CA ALA A 22 -6.57 4.99 6.11
C ALA A 22 -5.17 4.40 5.83
N PRO A 23 -4.87 3.17 6.29
CA PRO A 23 -3.61 2.54 5.97
C PRO A 23 -3.49 2.48 4.44
N PRO A 24 -2.29 2.73 3.88
CA PRO A 24 -2.11 2.70 2.44
C PRO A 24 -2.59 1.36 1.89
N ASP A 25 -3.35 1.41 0.78
CA ASP A 25 -3.79 0.19 0.11
C ASP A 25 -2.58 -0.50 -0.54
N LEU A 26 -1.96 -1.41 0.21
CA LEU A 26 -0.82 -2.23 -0.23
C LEU A 26 -1.22 -3.39 -1.14
N ARG A 27 -2.52 -3.56 -1.45
CA ARG A 27 -3.00 -4.69 -2.27
C ARG A 27 -2.56 -4.61 -3.73
N GLY A 28 -1.94 -3.51 -4.16
CA GLY A 28 -1.30 -3.38 -5.46
C GLY A 28 -0.18 -2.34 -5.53
N ALA A 29 0.30 -1.83 -4.39
CA ALA A 29 1.43 -0.93 -4.37
C ALA A 29 2.70 -1.73 -4.68
N GLY A 30 3.25 -1.55 -5.88
CA GLY A 30 4.59 -2.05 -6.19
C GLY A 30 5.62 -1.47 -5.23
N VAL A 31 6.82 -2.06 -5.22
CA VAL A 31 7.95 -1.45 -4.54
C VAL A 31 8.25 -0.13 -5.26
N ARG A 32 8.18 1.00 -4.53
CA ARG A 32 8.53 2.31 -5.10
C ARG A 32 9.93 2.25 -5.69
N SER A 33 10.09 2.86 -6.85
CA SER A 33 11.39 3.07 -7.47
C SER A 33 12.16 4.18 -6.76
N GLU A 34 13.47 4.12 -6.81
CA GLU A 34 14.35 5.18 -6.28
C GLU A 34 14.04 6.53 -6.94
N LYS A 35 13.69 6.53 -8.24
CA LYS A 35 13.27 7.72 -8.97
C LYS A 35 12.05 8.38 -8.33
N GLU A 36 11.04 7.60 -7.96
CA GLU A 36 9.86 8.12 -7.27
C GLU A 36 10.23 8.76 -5.93
N ILE A 37 11.10 8.09 -5.15
CA ILE A 37 11.61 8.63 -3.88
C ILE A 37 12.31 9.99 -4.10
N ILE A 38 13.17 10.10 -5.11
CA ILE A 38 13.90 11.34 -5.44
C ILE A 38 12.93 12.46 -5.86
N ILE A 39 11.92 12.14 -6.67
CA ILE A 39 10.89 13.09 -7.08
C ILE A 39 10.13 13.59 -5.85
N THR A 40 9.64 12.70 -4.99
CA THR A 40 8.92 13.08 -3.76
C THR A 40 9.79 13.92 -2.82
N LEU A 41 11.07 13.54 -2.63
CA LEU A 41 12.02 14.33 -1.84
C LEU A 41 12.23 15.75 -2.37
N SER A 42 12.11 15.92 -3.68
CA SER A 42 12.19 17.24 -4.32
C SER A 42 10.94 18.07 -4.09
N GLN A 43 9.75 17.46 -4.15
CA GLN A 43 8.48 18.14 -3.88
C GLN A 43 8.33 18.59 -2.43
N VAL A 44 8.88 17.84 -1.47
CA VAL A 44 8.87 18.22 -0.05
C VAL A 44 10.06 19.11 0.33
N GLU A 45 10.87 19.54 -0.64
CA GLU A 45 12.03 20.42 -0.43
C GLU A 45 12.98 19.87 0.63
N ALA A 46 13.25 18.55 0.60
CA ALA A 46 14.18 17.93 1.54
C ALA A 46 15.61 18.49 1.33
N THR A 47 16.30 18.77 2.45
CA THR A 47 17.72 19.15 2.46
C THR A 47 18.61 17.98 2.00
N PRO A 48 19.86 18.23 1.59
CA PRO A 48 20.79 17.16 1.19
C PRO A 48 20.94 16.06 2.26
N GLU A 49 21.02 16.45 3.53
CA GLU A 49 21.17 15.53 4.67
C GLU A 49 19.92 14.66 4.85
N GLN A 50 18.72 15.25 4.76
CA GLN A 50 17.45 14.53 4.82
C GLN A 50 17.29 13.56 3.65
N ARG A 51 17.68 13.98 2.44
CA ARG A 51 17.66 13.11 1.25
C ARG A 51 18.57 11.91 1.44
N ALA A 52 19.80 12.12 1.92
CA ALA A 52 20.73 11.04 2.19
C ALA A 52 20.17 10.04 3.22
N ALA A 53 19.54 10.54 4.29
CA ALA A 53 18.92 9.68 5.30
C ALA A 53 17.76 8.85 4.74
N VAL A 54 16.88 9.46 3.93
CA VAL A 54 15.76 8.76 3.30
C VAL A 54 16.24 7.73 2.28
N LEU A 55 17.23 8.06 1.45
CA LEU A 55 17.80 7.13 0.47
C LEU A 55 18.49 5.95 1.17
N ALA A 56 19.23 6.19 2.25
CA ALA A 56 19.81 5.10 3.04
C ALA A 56 18.74 4.17 3.65
N ALA A 57 17.61 4.74 4.12
CA ALA A 57 16.47 3.96 4.59
C ALA A 57 15.82 3.15 3.46
N PHE A 58 15.74 3.73 2.26
CA PHE A 58 15.22 3.06 1.07
C PHE A 58 16.12 1.91 0.63
N ASP A 59 17.44 2.12 0.56
CA ASP A 59 18.43 1.09 0.21
C ASP A 59 18.38 -0.10 1.17
N LYS A 60 18.13 0.16 2.46
CA LYS A 60 17.94 -0.89 3.47
C LYS A 60 16.63 -1.66 3.27
N ALA A 61 15.55 -0.99 2.91
CA ALA A 61 14.22 -1.61 2.76
C ALA A 61 14.05 -2.34 1.41
N LEU A 62 14.72 -1.86 0.36
CA LEU A 62 14.53 -2.31 -1.02
C LEU A 62 14.72 -3.83 -1.22
N PRO A 63 15.76 -4.48 -0.65
CA PRO A 63 15.93 -5.93 -0.80
C PRO A 63 14.79 -6.74 -0.16
N GLU A 64 14.34 -6.34 1.03
CA GLU A 64 13.23 -6.99 1.74
C GLU A 64 11.94 -6.85 0.93
N LEU A 65 11.62 -5.64 0.47
CA LEU A 65 10.43 -5.36 -0.32
C LEU A 65 10.42 -6.11 -1.66
N LYS A 66 11.57 -6.20 -2.36
CA LYS A 66 11.70 -7.01 -3.58
C LYS A 66 11.50 -8.50 -3.31
N GLY A 67 12.03 -9.01 -2.19
CA GLY A 67 11.83 -10.40 -1.78
C GLY A 67 10.36 -10.73 -1.54
N LEU A 68 9.64 -9.85 -0.84
CA LEU A 68 8.21 -9.99 -0.59
C LEU A 68 7.40 -9.92 -1.89
N GLN A 69 7.77 -9.04 -2.82
CA GLN A 69 7.13 -8.97 -4.15
C GLN A 69 7.33 -10.26 -4.96
N ALA A 70 8.51 -10.86 -4.91
CA ALA A 70 8.78 -12.14 -5.57
C ALA A 70 7.93 -13.27 -4.95
N GLU A 71 7.82 -13.31 -3.63
CA GLU A 71 6.98 -14.28 -2.92
C GLU A 71 5.50 -14.10 -3.26
N ARG A 72 5.02 -12.85 -3.37
CA ARG A 72 3.68 -12.54 -3.87
C ARG A 72 3.44 -13.16 -5.25
N GLY A 73 4.39 -13.00 -6.17
CA GLY A 73 4.32 -13.60 -7.50
C GLY A 73 4.26 -15.13 -7.45
N ALA A 74 5.03 -15.76 -6.57
CA ALA A 74 4.99 -17.21 -6.36
C ALA A 74 3.64 -17.68 -5.82
N LEU A 75 3.06 -16.98 -4.82
CA LEU A 75 1.72 -17.30 -4.29
C LEU A 75 0.61 -17.10 -5.33
N GLN A 76 0.70 -16.08 -6.18
CA GLN A 76 -0.21 -15.91 -7.32
C GLN A 76 -0.10 -17.06 -8.32
N ALA A 77 1.11 -17.53 -8.60
CA ALA A 77 1.31 -18.69 -9.46
C ALA A 77 0.72 -19.97 -8.83
N GLN A 78 0.91 -20.18 -7.53
CA GLN A 78 0.29 -21.31 -6.81
C GLN A 78 -1.23 -21.27 -6.89
N LEU A 79 -1.84 -20.10 -6.64
CA LEU A 79 -3.29 -19.92 -6.73
C LEU A 79 -3.82 -20.22 -8.13
N ARG A 80 -3.14 -19.75 -9.19
CA ARG A 80 -3.49 -20.06 -10.59
C ARG A 80 -3.36 -21.55 -10.93
N GLY A 81 -2.49 -22.28 -10.22
CA GLY A 81 -2.29 -23.72 -10.40
C GLY A 81 -3.29 -24.60 -9.63
N LEU A 82 -4.14 -24.02 -8.78
CA LEU A 82 -5.19 -24.77 -8.10
C LEU A 82 -6.34 -25.10 -9.05
N SER A 83 -6.84 -26.33 -8.97
CA SER A 83 -7.99 -26.78 -9.76
C SER A 83 -9.07 -27.33 -8.83
N PRO A 84 -10.33 -26.87 -8.94
CA PRO A 84 -11.46 -27.39 -8.17
C PRO A 84 -11.72 -28.89 -8.38
N LYS A 85 -11.12 -29.50 -9.41
CA LYS A 85 -11.24 -30.94 -9.70
C LYS A 85 -10.24 -31.81 -8.92
N GLN A 86 -9.27 -31.20 -8.23
CA GLN A 86 -8.31 -31.94 -7.40
C GLN A 86 -8.95 -32.31 -6.06
N PRO A 87 -8.76 -33.53 -5.55
CA PRO A 87 -9.33 -33.96 -4.27
C PRO A 87 -8.86 -33.09 -3.09
N GLU A 88 -7.66 -32.54 -3.16
CA GLU A 88 -7.06 -31.70 -2.12
C GLU A 88 -7.34 -30.19 -2.31
N TYR A 89 -8.23 -29.81 -3.23
CA TYR A 89 -8.43 -28.40 -3.61
C TYR A 89 -8.71 -27.49 -2.41
N LEU A 90 -9.59 -27.90 -1.49
CA LEU A 90 -9.96 -27.10 -0.33
C LEU A 90 -8.78 -26.91 0.65
N GLU A 91 -8.05 -27.98 0.94
CA GLU A 91 -6.89 -27.94 1.82
C GLU A 91 -5.79 -27.05 1.24
N ARG A 92 -5.47 -27.24 -0.04
CA ARG A 92 -4.46 -26.43 -0.74
C ARG A 92 -4.87 -24.97 -0.85
N SER A 93 -6.15 -24.68 -1.07
CA SER A 93 -6.67 -23.31 -1.09
C SER A 93 -6.52 -22.64 0.28
N ALA A 94 -6.85 -23.35 1.36
CA ALA A 94 -6.70 -22.83 2.73
C ALA A 94 -5.22 -22.58 3.08
N ALA A 95 -4.31 -23.48 2.66
CA ALA A 95 -2.88 -23.30 2.86
C ALA A 95 -2.35 -22.05 2.13
N VAL A 96 -2.72 -21.86 0.86
CA VAL A 96 -2.36 -20.66 0.09
C VAL A 96 -2.93 -19.41 0.75
N ALA A 97 -4.18 -19.42 1.22
CA ALA A 97 -4.78 -18.29 1.93
C ALA A 97 -4.02 -17.92 3.21
N LYS A 98 -3.57 -18.92 3.99
CA LYS A 98 -2.74 -18.69 5.18
C LYS A 98 -1.40 -18.04 4.83
N GLN A 99 -0.75 -18.51 3.77
CA GLN A 99 0.50 -17.93 3.27
C GLN A 99 0.31 -16.47 2.83
N TRP A 100 -0.80 -16.17 2.14
CA TRP A 100 -1.16 -14.80 1.79
C TRP A 100 -1.30 -13.88 2.99
N GLY A 101 -1.95 -14.35 4.07
CA GLY A 101 -2.05 -13.58 5.31
C GLY A 101 -0.68 -13.25 5.92
N GLY A 102 0.20 -14.25 6.02
CA GLY A 102 1.56 -14.05 6.56
C GLY A 102 2.47 -13.22 5.66
N LEU A 103 2.28 -13.26 4.34
CA LEU A 103 2.94 -12.36 3.40
C LEU A 103 2.48 -10.92 3.62
N HIS A 104 1.16 -10.69 3.69
CA HIS A 104 0.60 -9.36 3.85
C HIS A 104 1.06 -8.70 5.15
N GLU A 105 1.11 -9.45 6.25
CA GLU A 105 1.64 -8.95 7.53
C GLU A 105 3.09 -8.46 7.39
N ARG A 106 3.96 -9.25 6.76
CA ARG A 106 5.36 -8.87 6.56
C ARG A 106 5.52 -7.66 5.65
N GLU A 107 4.71 -7.55 4.60
CA GLU A 107 4.70 -6.36 3.74
C GLU A 107 4.31 -5.11 4.52
N VAL A 108 3.23 -5.16 5.31
CA VAL A 108 2.82 -4.05 6.18
C VAL A 108 3.96 -3.64 7.10
N GLN A 109 4.63 -4.60 7.75
CA GLN A 109 5.74 -4.31 8.64
C GLN A 109 6.95 -3.70 7.92
N ALA A 110 7.34 -4.24 6.76
CA ALA A 110 8.45 -3.71 5.97
C ALA A 110 8.19 -2.26 5.52
N TYR A 111 6.99 -1.98 5.01
CA TYR A 111 6.59 -0.61 4.66
C TYR A 111 6.53 0.31 5.88
N ALA A 112 5.97 -0.15 7.00
CA ALA A 112 5.88 0.66 8.22
C ALA A 112 7.27 1.05 8.76
N ARG A 113 8.25 0.14 8.71
CA ARG A 113 9.64 0.45 9.09
C ARG A 113 10.26 1.51 8.17
N PHE A 114 10.02 1.40 6.86
CA PHE A 114 10.51 2.40 5.91
C PHE A 114 9.84 3.76 6.13
N GLU A 115 8.51 3.82 6.20
CA GLU A 115 7.77 5.06 6.46
C GLU A 115 8.17 5.71 7.80
N SER A 116 8.40 4.90 8.84
CA SER A 116 8.90 5.40 10.12
C SER A 116 10.28 6.03 10.01
N ALA A 117 11.19 5.46 9.20
CA ALA A 117 12.51 6.03 8.99
C ALA A 117 12.44 7.33 8.18
N VAL A 118 11.54 7.41 7.20
CA VAL A 118 11.28 8.65 6.44
C VAL A 118 10.73 9.74 7.35
N ALA A 119 9.70 9.43 8.14
CA ALA A 119 9.09 10.36 9.07
C ALA A 119 10.09 10.89 10.10
N ALA A 120 11.05 10.06 10.54
CA ALA A 120 12.12 10.48 11.45
C ALA A 120 13.17 11.38 10.78
N ALA A 121 13.37 11.27 9.46
CA ALA A 121 14.31 12.11 8.73
C ALA A 121 13.72 13.47 8.32
N LEU A 122 12.41 13.54 8.08
CA LEU A 122 11.72 14.75 7.64
C LEU A 122 11.15 15.55 8.81
N SER A 123 10.98 16.86 8.63
CA SER A 123 10.16 17.65 9.57
C SER A 123 8.68 17.29 9.44
N ASP A 124 7.87 17.60 10.45
CA ASP A 124 6.42 17.32 10.46
C ASP A 124 5.69 17.86 9.21
N GLY A 125 6.04 19.08 8.78
CA GLY A 125 5.46 19.69 7.57
C GLY A 125 5.88 18.98 6.28
N GLN A 126 7.14 18.54 6.20
CA GLN A 126 7.63 17.77 5.04
C GLN A 126 7.04 16.36 5.03
N TRP A 127 6.88 15.73 6.18
CA TRP A 127 6.24 14.43 6.34
C TRP A 127 4.76 14.46 5.93
N ALA A 128 4.03 15.52 6.29
CA ALA A 128 2.65 15.70 5.84
C ALA A 128 2.56 15.74 4.30
N ARG A 129 3.39 16.57 3.65
CA ARG A 129 3.49 16.65 2.18
C ARG A 129 3.96 15.35 1.54
N TRP A 130 4.92 14.65 2.17
CA TRP A 130 5.42 13.36 1.70
C TRP A 130 4.28 12.34 1.57
N ARG A 131 3.44 12.23 2.61
CA ARG A 131 2.31 11.30 2.59
C ARG A 131 1.30 11.62 1.49
N GLU A 132 1.03 12.91 1.26
CA GLU A 132 0.15 13.36 0.18
C GLU A 132 0.72 12.96 -1.19
N PHE A 133 1.94 13.39 -1.54
CA PHE A 133 2.55 13.07 -2.83
C PHE A 133 2.79 11.58 -3.05
N SER A 134 3.15 10.84 -2.00
CA SER A 134 3.34 9.39 -2.10
C SER A 134 2.03 8.65 -2.38
N SER A 135 0.90 9.16 -1.89
CA SER A 135 -0.42 8.57 -2.17
C SER A 135 -0.86 8.83 -3.62
N GLU A 136 -0.57 10.01 -4.16
CA GLU A 136 -0.93 10.40 -5.53
C GLU A 136 -0.12 9.67 -6.61
N MET A 137 1.21 9.55 -6.41
CA MET A 137 2.09 8.83 -7.34
C MET A 137 1.70 7.35 -7.48
N SER A 138 1.27 6.73 -6.38
CA SER A 138 0.77 5.36 -6.39
C SER A 138 -0.47 5.18 -7.28
N PHE A 139 -1.25 6.24 -7.55
CA PHE A 139 -2.45 6.19 -8.38
C PHE A 139 -2.12 6.46 -9.87
N ALA A 140 -1.17 7.35 -10.14
CA ALA A 140 -0.78 7.75 -11.50
C ALA A 140 -0.15 6.61 -12.32
N GLU A 141 0.74 5.79 -11.74
CA GLU A 141 1.34 4.66 -12.46
C GLU A 141 0.34 3.50 -12.71
N ARG A 142 -0.71 3.39 -11.88
CA ARG A 142 -1.80 2.42 -12.09
C ARG A 142 -2.72 2.79 -13.25
N GLY A 143 -2.83 4.08 -13.59
CA GLY A 143 -3.57 4.55 -14.77
C GLY A 143 -2.85 4.26 -16.10
N ALA A 144 -1.52 4.19 -16.09
CA ALA A 144 -0.73 3.99 -17.31
C ALA A 144 -0.62 2.51 -17.76
N SER A 145 -0.93 1.56 -16.89
CA SER A 145 -0.92 0.11 -17.21
C SER A 145 -2.33 -0.47 -17.44
N GLY A 146 -3.33 0.41 -17.60
CA GLY A 146 -4.76 0.07 -17.63
C GLY A 146 -5.46 0.37 -18.97
N GLU A 147 -4.79 0.27 -20.11
CA GLU A 147 -5.42 0.27 -21.44
C GLU A 147 -4.78 -0.87 -22.28
N GLY A 148 -5.48 -1.77 -22.97
CA GLY A 148 -6.91 -1.87 -23.23
C GLY A 148 -7.38 -3.32 -23.22
N GLY A 149 -8.52 -3.52 -22.55
CA GLY A 149 -9.35 -4.69 -22.75
C GLY A 149 -9.67 -4.81 -24.24
N GLY A 150 -9.42 -6.01 -24.77
CA GLY A 150 -9.65 -6.34 -26.17
C GLY A 150 -11.05 -5.92 -26.62
N MET A 151 -11.06 -4.99 -27.57
CA MET A 151 -12.23 -4.65 -28.36
C MET A 151 -12.56 -5.87 -29.22
N ARG A 152 -13.35 -6.80 -28.67
CA ARG A 152 -14.04 -7.81 -29.47
C ARG A 152 -15.02 -7.07 -30.38
N ARG A 153 -14.61 -6.81 -31.62
CA ARG A 153 -15.57 -6.55 -32.69
C ARG A 153 -16.48 -7.78 -32.79
N ARG A 154 -17.72 -7.63 -32.35
CA ARG A 154 -18.82 -8.49 -32.75
C ARG A 154 -19.09 -8.20 -34.23
N GLN A 155 -19.16 -9.29 -35.00
CA GLN A 155 -19.86 -9.48 -36.30
C GLN A 155 -19.66 -8.42 -37.36
#